data_AF-A0A1X0P7K7-F1
#
_entry.id   AF-A0A1X0P7K7-F1
#
_cell.length_a   1.000
_cell.length_b   1.000
_cell.length_c   1.000
_cell.angle_alpha   90.00
_cell.angle_beta   90.00
_cell.angle_gamma   90.00
#
_symmetry.space_group_name_H-M   'P 1'
#
loop_
_entity.id
_entity.type
_entity.pdbx_description
1 polymer ?
#
loop_
_entity_poly.entity_id
_entity_poly.type
_entity_poly.pdbx_seq_one_letter_code
_entity_poly.pdbx_strand_id
1 'polypeptide(L)'
;MDTAMILMIILVCFLAVVVIGVLIFVIFYFTHLRRRRQRGQYAETVKNGNLLHFIDLEKNPRTIDVVGKSIMNKSSLMMEIALLCGIDDPSTLTFVYVKGKEAILYEVDVESLLRRDDHNISQRLDYTATHPLLLYQVMDPSLLTQPPSQIPSLQVSEQPIRDGETRVPILDSTGVEVNYSHDDALRPLKSRQNNNNNNNNNNNNNNNNNNNNNNNNNNNNNNNNNNNNNNNNNNSPPMQIQRRVYSVPSPIILPNRQHITTATPITILAVEYIREDDGSILDEYSTCIVEDARKEGVQHRLTLPDGSIVHIHPNTHEVWLENYRNKNNPVLLRRYTADVVRFTIDSGPNAQWQLYRHAFYLPTGRWCLRAEASHYQEGKDQYQRKQGRESYSIETSSRVFTVDIPSRNRN
;
A
#
# COMPACT_ATOMS: atom_id res chain seq x y z
N MET A 1 21.47 64.91 35.13
CA MET A 1 21.45 63.57 35.77
C MET A 1 22.84 63.30 36.25
N ASP A 2 23.02 63.16 37.56
CA ASP A 2 24.32 62.82 38.12
C ASP A 2 24.77 61.45 37.63
N THR A 3 26.06 61.30 37.36
CA THR A 3 26.67 60.03 36.93
C THR A 3 26.33 58.87 37.88
N ALA A 4 26.17 59.17 39.17
CA ALA A 4 25.69 58.23 40.19
C ALA A 4 24.27 57.71 39.91
N MET A 5 23.39 58.56 39.38
CA MET A 5 22.01 58.19 39.06
C MET A 5 21.94 57.27 37.83
N ILE A 6 22.79 57.51 36.83
CA ILE A 6 22.90 56.65 35.64
C ILE A 6 23.46 55.27 36.03
N LEU A 7 24.50 55.22 36.86
CA LEU A 7 25.06 53.97 37.38
C LEU A 7 24.04 53.15 38.18
N MET A 8 23.23 53.80 39.02
CA MET A 8 22.12 53.16 39.74
C MET A 8 21.09 52.53 38.80
N ILE A 9 20.68 53.25 37.74
CA ILE A 9 19.71 52.72 36.77
C ILE A 9 20.28 51.49 36.04
N ILE A 10 21.55 51.54 35.62
CA ILE A 10 22.21 50.41 34.94
C ILE A 10 22.29 49.19 35.88
N LEU A 11 22.64 49.40 37.15
CA LEU A 11 22.69 48.33 38.15
C LEU A 11 21.33 47.68 38.36
N VAL A 12 20.26 48.48 38.47
CA VAL A 12 18.88 47.99 38.64
C VAL A 12 18.42 47.21 37.41
N CYS A 13 18.70 47.69 36.20
CA CYS A 13 18.39 46.99 34.96
C CYS A 13 19.13 45.64 34.86
N PHE A 14 20.42 45.61 35.23
CA PHE A 14 21.20 44.37 35.22
C PHE A 14 20.64 43.34 36.21
N LEU A 15 20.33 43.76 37.44
CA LEU A 15 19.70 42.90 38.44
C LEU A 15 18.35 42.36 37.96
N ALA A 16 17.53 43.17 37.30
CA ALA A 16 16.25 42.73 36.73
C ALA A 16 16.42 41.64 35.67
N VAL A 17 17.38 41.79 34.76
CA VAL A 17 17.67 40.77 33.72
C VAL A 17 18.13 39.46 34.35
N VAL A 18 19.00 39.51 35.38
CA VAL A 18 19.46 38.31 36.10
C VAL A 18 18.29 37.60 36.79
N VAL A 19 17.40 38.34 37.47
CA VAL A 19 16.23 37.77 38.14
C VAL A 19 15.27 37.11 37.14
N ILE A 20 15.02 37.74 35.99
CA ILE A 20 14.19 37.17 34.91
C ILE A 20 14.84 35.89 34.36
N GLY A 21 16.15 35.88 34.14
CA GLY A 21 16.88 34.71 33.67
C GLY A 21 16.78 33.52 34.64
N VAL A 22 16.91 33.78 35.94
CA VAL A 22 16.75 32.73 36.97
C VAL A 22 15.32 32.21 37.02
N LEU A 23 14.31 33.07 36.91
CA LEU A 23 12.90 32.65 36.87
C LEU A 23 12.60 31.75 35.67
N ILE A 24 13.08 32.10 34.47
CA ILE A 24 12.92 31.27 33.26
C ILE A 24 13.60 29.91 33.46
N PHE A 25 14.82 29.90 34.00
CA PHE A 25 15.55 28.67 34.28
C PHE A 25 14.80 27.77 35.27
N VAL A 26 14.24 28.34 36.35
CA VAL A 26 13.45 27.62 37.35
C VAL A 26 12.18 27.02 36.71
N ILE A 27 11.48 27.77 35.86
CA ILE A 27 10.30 27.26 35.13
C ILE A 27 10.69 26.11 34.19
N PHE A 28 11.78 26.23 33.45
CA PHE A 28 12.31 25.14 32.60
C PHE A 28 12.73 23.92 33.43
N TYR A 29 13.37 24.14 34.57
CA TYR A 29 13.79 23.08 35.47
C TYR A 29 12.57 22.33 36.04
N PHE A 30 11.54 23.04 36.52
CA PHE A 30 10.32 22.42 37.03
C PHE A 30 9.50 21.71 35.95
N THR A 31 9.40 22.27 34.75
CA THR A 31 8.73 21.60 33.62
C THR A 31 9.48 20.34 33.20
N HIS A 32 10.81 20.37 33.18
CA HIS A 32 11.65 19.21 32.90
C HIS A 32 11.55 18.13 34.01
N LEU A 33 11.53 18.52 35.28
CA LEU A 33 11.31 17.62 36.42
C LEU A 33 9.92 16.99 36.41
N ARG A 34 8.88 17.76 36.05
CA ARG A 34 7.51 17.24 35.90
C ARG A 34 7.43 16.19 34.78
N ARG A 35 8.13 16.41 33.66
CA ARG A 35 8.31 15.40 32.60
C ARG A 35 9.04 14.14 33.09
N ARG A 36 10.05 14.27 33.96
CA ARG A 36 10.76 13.09 34.52
C ARG A 36 9.94 12.31 35.54
N ARG A 37 9.17 12.96 36.41
CA ARG A 37 8.26 12.26 37.35
C ARG A 37 7.17 11.47 36.63
N GLN A 38 6.67 11.99 35.50
CA GLN A 38 5.74 11.24 34.65
C GLN A 38 6.37 10.03 33.95
N ARG A 39 7.71 9.89 33.87
CA ARG A 39 8.35 8.69 33.30
C ARG A 39 8.55 7.57 34.33
N GLY A 40 8.60 7.88 35.63
CA GLY A 40 8.90 6.91 36.68
C GLY A 40 7.69 6.12 37.22
N GLN A 41 6.48 6.70 37.15
CA GLN A 41 5.26 6.06 37.68
C GLN A 41 4.59 5.04 36.73
N TYR A 42 5.08 4.90 35.50
CA TYR A 42 4.50 4.00 34.48
C TYR A 42 5.15 2.62 34.42
N ALA A 43 6.25 2.38 35.14
CA ALA A 43 6.97 1.11 35.06
C ALA A 43 6.37 -0.03 35.90
N GLU A 44 5.45 0.26 36.83
CA GLU A 44 4.98 -0.73 37.82
C GLU A 44 3.49 -1.10 37.72
N THR A 45 2.73 -0.48 36.81
CA THR A 45 1.30 -0.75 36.56
C THR A 45 1.03 -1.60 35.31
N VAL A 46 2.08 -2.08 34.64
CA VAL A 46 2.02 -2.76 33.33
C VAL A 46 1.71 -4.26 33.46
N LYS A 47 0.51 -4.59 33.97
CA LYS A 47 -0.05 -5.95 33.83
C LYS A 47 -1.46 -6.00 33.26
N ASN A 48 -2.09 -4.85 33.04
CA ASN A 48 -3.43 -4.80 32.48
C ASN A 48 -3.30 -4.33 31.04
N GLY A 49 -3.54 -5.21 30.07
CA GLY A 49 -3.45 -4.97 28.62
C GLY A 49 -4.46 -3.94 28.10
N ASN A 50 -4.44 -2.75 28.68
CA ASN A 50 -5.37 -1.66 28.46
C ASN A 50 -4.65 -0.40 27.97
N LEU A 51 -3.35 -0.52 27.70
CA LEU A 51 -2.50 0.57 27.22
C LEU A 51 -2.51 0.57 25.70
N LEU A 52 -2.92 1.69 25.12
CA LEU A 52 -2.68 1.96 23.71
C LEU A 52 -1.30 2.59 23.58
N HIS A 53 -0.43 1.96 22.79
CA HIS A 53 0.91 2.44 22.48
C HIS A 53 0.91 3.09 21.10
N PHE A 54 1.45 4.30 21.01
CA PHE A 54 1.56 5.03 19.75
C PHE A 54 2.80 5.92 19.71
N ILE A 55 3.14 6.41 18.52
CA ILE A 55 4.25 7.34 18.26
C ILE A 55 3.62 8.67 17.84
N ASP A 56 3.94 9.76 18.53
CA ASP A 56 3.41 11.08 18.22
C ASP A 56 4.05 11.72 16.96
N LEU A 57 3.59 12.91 16.57
CA LEU A 57 4.09 13.64 15.40
C LEU A 57 5.58 14.01 15.50
N GLU A 58 6.11 14.11 16.71
CA GLU A 58 7.53 14.35 16.99
C GLU A 58 8.36 13.06 17.08
N LYS A 59 7.75 11.91 16.72
CA LYS A 59 8.34 10.57 16.79
C LYS A 59 8.65 10.11 18.22
N ASN A 60 8.01 10.67 19.23
CA ASN A 60 8.14 10.20 20.61
C ASN A 60 7.13 9.08 20.88
N PRO A 61 7.55 7.97 21.51
CA PRO A 61 6.63 6.95 21.96
C PRO A 61 5.78 7.47 23.12
N ARG A 62 4.47 7.21 23.04
CA ARG A 62 3.45 7.59 24.01
C ARG A 62 2.59 6.37 24.35
N THR A 63 2.01 6.41 25.54
CA THR A 63 1.05 5.42 26.01
C THR A 63 -0.14 6.10 26.63
N ILE A 64 -1.31 5.50 26.50
CA ILE A 64 -2.56 5.98 27.07
C ILE A 64 -3.36 4.79 27.62
N ASP A 65 -3.76 4.89 28.90
CA ASP A 65 -4.60 3.87 29.53
C ASP A 65 -6.06 4.08 29.13
N VAL A 66 -6.49 3.34 28.12
CA VAL A 66 -7.81 3.47 27.51
C VAL A 66 -8.91 3.10 28.51
N VAL A 67 -8.70 2.03 29.28
CA VAL A 67 -9.70 1.54 30.23
C VAL A 67 -9.67 2.36 31.51
N GLY A 68 -8.48 2.66 32.05
CA GLY A 68 -8.33 3.48 33.26
C GLY A 68 -8.87 4.90 33.10
N LYS A 69 -8.78 5.48 31.89
CA LYS A 69 -9.39 6.78 31.57
C LYS A 69 -10.85 6.69 31.11
N SER A 70 -11.45 5.49 31.11
CA SER A 70 -12.84 5.27 30.67
C SER A 70 -13.11 5.79 29.25
N ILE A 71 -12.15 5.64 28.35
CA ILE A 71 -12.30 6.05 26.95
C ILE A 71 -13.18 5.04 26.23
N MET A 72 -14.32 5.50 25.70
CA MET A 72 -15.38 4.64 25.15
C MET A 72 -15.48 4.68 23.63
N ASN A 73 -15.03 5.77 23.01
CA ASN A 73 -15.30 6.07 21.61
C ASN A 73 -14.13 6.85 20.98
N LYS A 74 -14.15 6.93 19.65
CA LYS A 74 -13.12 7.62 18.86
C LYS A 74 -12.91 9.06 19.30
N SER A 75 -13.98 9.83 19.52
CA SER A 75 -13.90 11.24 19.90
C SER A 75 -13.19 11.45 21.24
N SER A 76 -13.53 10.67 22.27
CA SER A 76 -12.86 10.74 23.58
C SER A 76 -11.39 10.34 23.50
N LEU A 77 -11.06 9.33 22.68
CA LEU A 77 -9.67 8.91 22.49
C LEU A 77 -8.86 10.02 21.81
N MET A 78 -9.37 10.57 20.70
CA MET A 78 -8.67 11.61 19.94
C MET A 78 -8.50 12.89 20.74
N MET A 79 -9.48 13.27 21.56
CA MET A 79 -9.38 14.41 22.47
C MET A 79 -8.25 14.22 23.49
N GLU A 80 -8.15 13.03 24.09
CA GLU A 80 -7.11 12.74 25.08
C GLU A 80 -5.72 12.69 24.44
N ILE A 81 -5.61 12.16 23.22
CA ILE A 81 -4.34 12.18 22.45
C ILE A 81 -3.96 13.61 22.08
N ALA A 82 -4.91 14.41 21.58
CA ALA A 82 -4.66 15.81 21.24
C ALA A 82 -4.15 16.60 22.45
N LEU A 83 -4.77 16.38 23.63
CA LEU A 83 -4.29 16.95 24.89
C LEU A 83 -2.88 16.47 25.26
N LEU A 84 -2.58 15.19 25.11
CA LEU A 84 -1.25 14.61 25.39
C LEU A 84 -0.16 15.14 24.44
N CYS A 85 -0.52 15.44 23.19
CA CYS A 85 0.37 15.90 22.14
C CYS A 85 0.42 17.43 21.97
N GLY A 86 -0.45 18.18 22.66
CA GLY A 86 -0.52 19.64 22.52
C GLY A 86 -1.09 20.09 21.16
N ILE A 87 -2.09 19.36 20.66
CA ILE A 87 -2.76 19.63 19.38
C ILE A 87 -4.12 20.23 19.69
N ASP A 88 -4.43 21.37 19.05
CA ASP A 88 -5.64 22.14 19.36
C ASP A 88 -6.93 21.48 18.81
N ASP A 89 -6.83 20.86 17.62
CA ASP A 89 -7.98 20.24 16.95
C ASP A 89 -7.81 18.71 16.81
N PRO A 90 -8.52 17.91 17.63
CA PRO A 90 -8.45 16.45 17.58
C PRO A 90 -9.04 15.86 16.28
N SER A 91 -9.85 16.61 15.53
CA SER A 91 -10.44 16.12 14.28
C SER A 91 -9.41 15.98 13.14
N THR A 92 -8.27 16.66 13.27
CA THR A 92 -7.15 16.56 12.34
C THR A 92 -6.30 15.31 12.55
N LEU A 93 -6.57 14.51 13.58
CA LEU A 93 -5.77 13.36 13.95
C LEU A 93 -6.34 12.05 13.41
N THR A 94 -5.45 11.19 12.92
CA THR A 94 -5.76 9.78 12.64
C THR A 94 -4.60 8.89 13.06
N PHE A 95 -4.87 7.60 13.22
CA PHE A 95 -3.84 6.60 13.45
C PHE A 95 -3.56 5.84 12.17
N VAL A 96 -2.29 5.58 11.90
CA VAL A 96 -1.86 4.69 10.84
C VAL A 96 -0.92 3.62 11.40
N TYR A 97 -0.84 2.47 10.74
CA TYR A 97 0.19 1.48 11.01
C TYR A 97 0.87 1.07 9.70
N VAL A 98 2.13 0.66 9.81
CA VAL A 98 2.91 0.17 8.67
C VAL A 98 2.74 -1.34 8.58
N LYS A 99 2.32 -1.85 7.42
CA LYS A 99 2.22 -3.30 7.18
C LYS A 99 3.21 -3.74 6.11
N GLY A 100 4.06 -4.71 6.46
CA GLY A 100 5.01 -5.33 5.52
C GLY A 100 6.28 -4.52 5.28
N LYS A 101 7.13 -5.03 4.37
CA LYS A 101 8.43 -4.42 4.03
C LYS A 101 8.31 -3.17 3.15
N GLU A 102 7.17 -2.97 2.52
CA GLU A 102 6.94 -1.91 1.53
C GLU A 102 6.54 -0.57 2.16
N ALA A 103 6.56 -0.46 3.50
CA ALA A 103 6.26 0.77 4.24
C ALA A 103 4.88 1.40 3.93
N ILE A 104 3.91 0.59 3.48
CA ILE A 104 2.56 1.06 3.18
C ILE A 104 1.84 1.40 4.49
N LEU A 105 1.31 2.62 4.56
CA LEU A 105 0.55 3.14 5.69
C LEU A 105 -0.94 2.77 5.54
N TYR A 106 -1.49 2.15 6.57
CA TYR A 106 -2.90 1.80 6.66
C TYR A 106 -3.55 2.60 7.77
N GLU A 107 -4.63 3.32 7.45
CA GLU A 107 -5.45 3.98 8.46
C GLU A 107 -6.12 2.96 9.38
N VAL A 108 -6.09 3.25 10.69
CA VAL A 108 -6.70 2.43 11.72
C VAL A 108 -8.13 2.89 11.95
N ASP A 109 -9.08 1.97 11.85
CA ASP A 109 -10.43 2.21 12.35
C ASP A 109 -10.45 2.19 13.88
N VAL A 110 -10.45 3.39 14.46
CA VAL A 110 -10.38 3.63 15.90
C VAL A 110 -11.63 3.14 16.62
N GLU A 111 -12.80 3.15 15.97
CA GLU A 111 -14.03 2.62 16.59
C GLU A 111 -13.94 1.12 16.75
N SER A 112 -13.47 0.42 15.72
CA SER A 112 -13.18 -1.01 15.78
C SER A 112 -12.10 -1.34 16.81
N LEU A 113 -11.07 -0.50 16.95
CA LEU A 113 -10.04 -0.65 17.98
C LEU A 113 -10.63 -0.63 19.40
N LEU A 114 -11.56 0.30 19.66
CA LEU A 114 -12.15 0.59 20.97
C LEU A 114 -13.42 -0.21 21.33
N ARG A 115 -13.90 -1.08 20.43
CA ARG A 115 -15.15 -1.82 20.62
C ARG A 115 -15.09 -2.72 21.86
N ARG A 116 -15.93 -2.44 22.87
CA ARG A 116 -15.92 -3.10 24.20
C ARG A 116 -16.64 -4.42 24.26
N ASP A 117 -17.64 -4.58 23.41
CA ASP A 117 -18.38 -5.82 23.17
C ASP A 117 -17.45 -6.93 22.65
N ASP A 118 -16.25 -6.57 22.21
CA ASP A 118 -15.21 -7.50 21.82
C ASP A 118 -14.32 -7.87 23.01
N HIS A 119 -14.32 -9.17 23.36
CA HIS A 119 -13.47 -9.74 24.41
C HIS A 119 -11.98 -9.61 24.07
N ASN A 120 -11.63 -9.22 22.84
CA ASN A 120 -10.26 -9.08 22.35
C ASN A 120 -9.71 -7.65 22.44
N ILE A 121 -10.42 -6.68 23.06
CA ILE A 121 -9.91 -5.31 23.18
C ILE A 121 -8.51 -5.28 23.80
N SER A 122 -8.29 -6.05 24.87
CA SER A 122 -6.98 -6.08 25.53
C SER A 122 -5.89 -6.65 24.64
N GLN A 123 -6.19 -7.69 23.86
CA GLN A 123 -5.24 -8.28 22.92
C GLN A 123 -4.85 -7.28 21.80
N ARG A 124 -5.81 -6.49 21.30
CA ARG A 124 -5.51 -5.44 20.30
C ARG A 124 -4.64 -4.34 20.87
N LEU A 125 -4.92 -3.91 22.11
CA LEU A 125 -4.12 -2.88 22.78
C LEU A 125 -2.71 -3.41 23.08
N ASP A 126 -2.57 -4.64 23.56
CA ASP A 126 -1.26 -5.30 23.74
C ASP A 126 -0.49 -5.44 22.43
N TYR A 127 -1.17 -5.71 21.31
CA TYR A 127 -0.52 -5.75 20.00
C TYR A 127 0.18 -4.42 19.67
N THR A 128 -0.40 -3.29 20.07
CA THR A 128 0.22 -1.97 19.85
C THR A 128 1.53 -1.78 20.62
N ALA A 129 1.77 -2.53 21.70
CA ALA A 129 3.04 -2.46 22.42
C ALA A 129 4.23 -2.96 21.57
N THR A 130 3.98 -3.94 20.70
CA THR A 130 4.97 -4.48 19.76
C THR A 130 4.94 -3.79 18.40
N HIS A 131 3.78 -3.25 18.02
CA HIS A 131 3.57 -2.53 16.77
C HIS A 131 2.87 -1.19 17.05
N PRO A 132 3.61 -0.18 17.55
CA PRO A 132 3.03 1.10 17.91
C PRO A 132 2.33 1.76 16.73
N LEU A 133 1.14 2.30 16.97
CA LEU A 133 0.44 3.08 15.96
C LEU A 133 1.19 4.41 15.73
N LEU A 134 1.21 4.91 14.51
CA LEU A 134 1.75 6.22 14.19
C LEU A 134 0.61 7.23 14.21
N LEU A 135 0.75 8.29 15.00
CA LEU A 135 -0.14 9.43 14.94
C LEU A 135 0.16 10.22 13.66
N TYR A 136 -0.87 10.54 12.90
CA TYR A 136 -0.75 11.30 11.67
C TYR A 136 -1.73 12.47 11.68
N GLN A 137 -1.29 13.63 11.20
CA GLN A 137 -2.13 14.81 11.08
C GLN A 137 -2.60 14.97 9.63
N VAL A 138 -3.91 14.92 9.44
CA VAL A 138 -4.56 15.17 8.16
C VAL A 138 -4.57 16.69 7.93
N MET A 139 -3.70 17.17 7.03
CA MET A 139 -3.55 18.60 6.74
C MET A 139 -4.81 19.28 6.19
N ASP A 140 -5.75 18.50 5.65
CA ASP A 140 -7.05 18.99 5.21
C ASP A 140 -8.08 17.84 5.26
N PRO A 141 -9.04 17.85 6.21
CA PRO A 141 -10.08 16.84 6.30
C PRO A 141 -10.89 16.70 5.00
N SER A 142 -10.98 17.78 4.21
CA SER A 142 -11.71 17.78 2.94
C SER A 142 -10.98 16.99 1.84
N LEU A 143 -9.65 16.84 1.92
CA LEU A 143 -8.86 16.03 0.97
C LEU A 143 -9.06 14.52 1.16
N LEU A 144 -9.53 14.05 2.32
CA LEU A 144 -9.90 12.65 2.53
C LEU A 144 -11.28 12.30 1.91
N THR A 145 -12.11 13.31 1.66
CA THR A 145 -13.42 13.17 1.00
C THR A 145 -13.40 13.50 -0.50
N GLN A 146 -12.31 14.07 -1.03
CA GLN A 146 -12.21 14.44 -2.44
C GLN A 146 -11.69 13.28 -3.32
N PRO A 147 -12.20 13.14 -4.56
CA PRO A 147 -11.74 12.11 -5.49
C PRO A 147 -10.26 12.31 -5.87
N PRO A 148 -9.50 11.22 -6.09
CA PRO A 148 -8.04 11.26 -6.38
C PRO A 148 -7.66 11.99 -7.67
N SER A 149 -8.63 12.43 -8.47
CA SER A 149 -8.44 13.20 -9.71
C SER A 149 -8.29 14.71 -9.52
N GLN A 150 -8.38 15.24 -8.28
CA GLN A 150 -8.33 16.68 -8.01
C GLN A 150 -7.23 17.13 -7.04
N ILE A 151 -6.32 16.25 -6.61
CA ILE A 151 -5.15 16.67 -5.84
C ILE A 151 -4.25 17.51 -6.78
N PRO A 152 -4.08 18.82 -6.56
CA PRO A 152 -3.10 19.59 -7.30
C PRO A 152 -1.72 19.05 -6.91
N SER A 153 -0.88 18.77 -7.90
CA SER A 153 0.53 18.43 -7.66
C SER A 153 1.14 19.52 -6.78
N LEU A 154 1.47 19.19 -5.52
CA LEU A 154 2.28 20.03 -4.64
C LEU A 154 3.66 20.18 -5.30
N GLN A 155 3.82 21.22 -6.11
CA GLN A 155 5.12 21.67 -6.54
C GLN A 155 5.82 22.24 -5.32
N VAL A 156 6.74 21.44 -4.75
CA VAL A 156 7.76 21.94 -3.84
C VAL A 156 8.58 22.96 -4.63
N SER A 157 8.40 24.24 -4.34
CA SER A 157 9.22 25.30 -4.92
C SER A 157 10.59 25.26 -4.26
N GLU A 158 11.56 24.58 -4.87
CA GLU A 158 12.96 24.83 -4.58
C GLU A 158 13.34 26.18 -5.20
N GLN A 159 13.37 27.23 -4.38
CA GLN A 159 14.07 28.46 -4.75
C GLN A 159 15.57 28.29 -4.48
N PRO A 160 16.44 28.71 -5.42
CA PRO A 160 17.89 28.58 -5.25
C PRO A 160 18.37 29.58 -4.18
N ILE A 161 18.97 29.05 -3.12
CA ILE A 161 19.71 29.84 -2.13
C ILE A 161 20.99 30.35 -2.81
N ARG A 162 21.14 31.67 -2.84
CA ARG A 162 22.38 32.35 -3.24
C ARG A 162 23.49 32.01 -2.26
N ASP A 163 24.61 31.53 -2.79
CA ASP A 163 25.87 31.40 -2.07
C ASP A 163 26.35 32.77 -1.59
N GLY A 164 26.47 32.90 -0.27
CA GLY A 164 27.14 33.99 0.43
C GLY A 164 27.97 33.38 1.55
N GLU A 165 29.28 33.41 1.37
CA GLU A 165 30.36 33.03 2.28
C GLU A 165 30.04 33.11 3.78
N THR A 166 30.22 32.01 4.52
CA THR A 166 31.16 31.93 5.65
C THR A 166 31.42 30.45 5.99
N ARG A 167 32.62 29.94 5.71
CA ARG A 167 33.05 28.61 6.16
C ARG A 167 33.56 28.70 7.60
N VAL A 168 32.95 27.95 8.51
CA VAL A 168 33.52 27.60 9.82
C VAL A 168 33.95 26.13 9.73
N PRO A 169 35.20 25.75 10.06
CA PRO A 169 35.61 24.36 9.98
C PRO A 169 35.04 23.55 11.15
N ILE A 170 34.41 22.42 10.83
CA ILE A 170 34.08 21.35 11.78
C ILE A 170 35.29 20.42 11.85
N LEU A 171 35.90 20.32 13.03
CA LEU A 171 36.92 19.32 13.35
C LEU A 171 36.25 17.95 13.61
N ASP A 172 36.73 16.91 12.94
CA ASP A 172 36.48 15.51 13.32
C ASP A 172 37.64 14.98 14.18
N SER A 173 37.27 14.10 15.10
CA SER A 173 37.96 13.49 16.23
C SER A 173 39.24 12.69 15.95
N THR A 174 39.83 12.76 14.76
CA THR A 174 41.04 11.99 14.43
C THR A 174 42.20 12.77 13.80
N GLY A 175 42.12 14.10 13.66
CA GLY A 175 43.31 14.97 13.52
C GLY A 175 44.37 14.60 12.46
N VAL A 176 43.98 14.11 11.27
CA VAL A 176 44.91 13.84 10.16
C VAL A 176 44.41 14.48 8.87
N GLU A 177 45.21 15.39 8.32
CA GLU A 177 45.04 16.00 7.00
C GLU A 177 45.50 15.03 5.89
N VAL A 178 44.69 14.88 4.83
CA VAL A 178 45.14 14.23 3.58
C VAL A 178 44.88 15.17 2.41
N ASN A 179 45.97 15.68 1.84
CA ASN A 179 46.03 16.46 0.60
C ASN A 179 45.93 15.54 -0.62
N TYR A 180 45.10 15.90 -1.60
CA TYR A 180 45.31 15.48 -2.98
C TYR A 180 45.21 16.66 -3.94
N SER A 181 46.31 16.87 -4.65
CA SER A 181 46.62 17.98 -5.53
C SER A 181 45.90 17.89 -6.88
N HIS A 182 45.40 19.04 -7.33
CA HIS A 182 44.98 19.36 -8.69
C HIS A 182 46.20 19.84 -9.49
N ASP A 183 46.37 19.32 -10.70
CA ASP A 183 47.02 19.88 -11.91
C ASP A 183 47.01 18.72 -12.94
N ASP A 184 46.86 18.85 -14.27
CA ASP A 184 47.18 19.95 -15.17
C ASP A 184 46.46 19.76 -16.54
N ALA A 185 46.33 20.88 -17.25
CA ALA A 185 46.42 21.07 -18.70
C ALA A 185 45.37 20.54 -19.73
N LEU A 186 44.64 21.55 -20.24
CA LEU A 186 44.08 21.72 -21.59
C LEU A 186 44.95 21.25 -22.77
N ARG A 187 44.31 20.71 -23.84
CA ARG A 187 44.54 21.10 -25.26
C ARG A 187 43.48 20.53 -26.24
N PRO A 188 43.07 21.27 -27.29
CA PRO A 188 42.06 20.84 -28.28
C PRO A 188 42.69 20.43 -29.63
N LEU A 189 42.12 19.43 -30.33
CA LEU A 189 42.43 19.17 -31.74
C LEU A 189 41.21 18.74 -32.59
N LYS A 190 40.99 19.60 -33.59
CA LYS A 190 40.42 19.45 -34.93
C LYS A 190 40.26 18.03 -35.53
N SER A 191 39.08 17.86 -36.14
CA SER A 191 38.76 17.25 -37.45
C SER A 191 39.39 15.90 -37.85
N ARG A 192 38.52 14.93 -38.17
CA ARG A 192 38.61 14.14 -39.42
C ARG A 192 37.28 13.49 -39.79
N GLN A 193 36.94 13.65 -41.06
CA GLN A 193 35.90 12.92 -41.81
C GLN A 193 36.15 11.41 -41.75
N ASN A 194 35.09 10.61 -41.72
CA ASN A 194 34.92 9.54 -42.70
C ASN A 194 33.49 9.02 -42.81
N ASN A 195 33.07 8.86 -44.06
CA ASN A 195 31.82 8.29 -44.53
C ASN A 195 31.68 6.80 -44.15
N ASN A 196 30.44 6.36 -43.92
CA ASN A 196 29.88 5.28 -44.74
C ASN A 196 28.34 5.21 -44.68
N ASN A 197 27.76 5.31 -45.87
CA ASN A 197 26.40 4.90 -46.24
C ASN A 197 26.14 3.44 -45.81
N ASN A 198 24.92 3.13 -45.34
CA ASN A 198 24.00 2.40 -46.20
C ASN A 198 22.52 2.55 -45.79
N ASN A 199 21.73 2.81 -46.82
CA ASN A 199 20.30 2.97 -46.88
C ASN A 199 19.68 1.59 -47.19
N ASN A 200 18.62 1.14 -46.50
CA ASN A 200 17.42 0.73 -47.22
C ASN A 200 16.18 0.61 -46.33
N ASN A 201 15.14 1.24 -46.86
CA ASN A 201 13.75 1.27 -46.46
C ASN A 201 13.03 0.05 -47.05
N ASN A 202 12.18 -0.66 -46.30
CA ASN A 202 10.98 -1.22 -46.94
C ASN A 202 9.81 -1.34 -45.96
N ASN A 203 8.82 -0.51 -46.25
CA ASN A 203 7.50 -0.44 -45.68
C ASN A 203 6.62 -1.44 -46.45
N ASN A 204 5.91 -2.36 -45.78
CA ASN A 204 4.73 -2.95 -46.39
C ASN A 204 3.61 -3.16 -45.37
N ASN A 205 2.65 -2.27 -45.49
CA ASN A 205 1.34 -2.25 -44.87
C ASN A 205 0.39 -3.07 -45.76
N ASN A 206 -0.29 -4.09 -45.24
CA ASN A 206 -1.53 -4.53 -45.88
C ASN A 206 -2.56 -5.00 -44.86
N ASN A 207 -3.68 -4.29 -44.88
CA ASN A 207 -4.88 -4.47 -44.09
C ASN A 207 -6.03 -4.70 -45.08
N ASN A 208 -6.71 -5.86 -45.07
CA ASN A 208 -8.17 -5.94 -45.25
C ASN A 208 -8.75 -7.36 -45.02
N ASN A 209 -9.45 -7.52 -43.90
CA ASN A 209 -10.89 -7.82 -43.76
C ASN A 209 -11.56 -9.07 -44.43
N ASN A 210 -12.07 -9.94 -43.53
CA ASN A 210 -13.39 -10.58 -43.44
C ASN A 210 -13.95 -11.49 -44.57
N ASN A 211 -14.29 -12.75 -44.26
CA ASN A 211 -15.68 -13.22 -44.02
C ASN A 211 -15.77 -14.78 -43.90
N ASN A 212 -16.21 -15.24 -42.71
CA ASN A 212 -17.21 -16.28 -42.38
C ASN A 212 -17.27 -17.71 -43.02
N ASN A 213 -17.34 -18.69 -42.10
CA ASN A 213 -18.07 -19.98 -42.07
C ASN A 213 -17.81 -21.08 -43.13
N ASN A 214 -17.32 -22.26 -42.73
CA ASN A 214 -18.16 -23.37 -42.21
C ASN A 214 -17.31 -24.66 -42.01
N ASN A 215 -17.76 -25.42 -41.02
CA ASN A 215 -17.33 -26.72 -40.54
C ASN A 215 -17.30 -27.82 -41.62
N ASN A 216 -16.22 -28.62 -41.73
CA ASN A 216 -16.37 -30.08 -41.75
C ASN A 216 -15.10 -30.86 -41.39
N ASN A 217 -15.34 -31.86 -40.57
CA ASN A 217 -14.48 -32.91 -40.08
C ASN A 217 -14.03 -33.83 -41.23
N ASN A 218 -12.72 -34.11 -41.40
CA ASN A 218 -12.32 -35.44 -41.83
C ASN A 218 -10.92 -35.84 -41.36
N ASN A 219 -10.93 -36.97 -40.67
CA ASN A 219 -9.82 -37.75 -40.18
C ASN A 219 -9.29 -38.62 -41.34
N ASN A 220 -8.02 -38.48 -41.75
CA ASN A 220 -7.30 -39.67 -42.22
C ASN A 220 -5.77 -39.52 -42.08
N ASN A 221 -5.28 -40.19 -41.05
CA ASN A 221 -4.05 -40.98 -40.96
C ASN A 221 -3.29 -41.20 -42.29
N ASN A 222 -2.03 -40.75 -42.36
CA ASN A 222 -1.00 -41.59 -42.97
C ASN A 222 0.34 -41.44 -42.24
N ASN A 223 0.92 -42.61 -42.02
CA ASN A 223 2.04 -42.92 -41.16
C ASN A 223 3.36 -42.90 -41.96
N ASN A 224 4.45 -42.68 -41.22
CA ASN A 224 5.82 -43.13 -41.50
C ASN A 224 6.69 -42.33 -42.50
N ASN A 225 7.75 -41.67 -42.02
CA ASN A 225 9.03 -42.37 -41.77
C ASN A 225 10.07 -41.50 -41.03
N ASN A 226 10.54 -42.08 -39.94
CA ASN A 226 11.77 -41.92 -39.19
C ASN A 226 12.95 -41.19 -39.90
N ASN A 227 13.49 -40.14 -39.27
CA ASN A 227 14.94 -40.01 -39.19
C ASN A 227 15.39 -39.49 -37.83
N ASN A 228 15.97 -40.42 -37.10
CA ASN A 228 16.64 -40.27 -35.82
C ASN A 228 17.93 -39.47 -36.05
N ASN A 229 18.02 -38.24 -35.54
CA ASN A 229 19.32 -37.65 -35.24
C ASN A 229 19.34 -37.05 -33.84
N ASN A 230 19.79 -37.91 -32.95
CA ASN A 230 20.20 -37.65 -31.58
C ASN A 230 21.36 -36.63 -31.60
N ASN A 231 21.08 -35.35 -31.29
CA ASN A 231 22.12 -34.46 -30.82
C ASN A 231 21.68 -33.78 -29.52
N ASN A 232 22.15 -34.39 -28.44
CA ASN A 232 21.95 -34.02 -27.07
C ASN A 232 22.78 -32.75 -26.78
N ASN A 233 22.15 -31.58 -26.89
CA ASN A 233 22.73 -30.34 -26.38
C ASN A 233 21.67 -29.61 -25.54
N ASN A 234 21.44 -30.14 -24.34
CA ASN A 234 20.68 -29.50 -23.27
C ASN A 234 21.41 -28.24 -22.79
N ASN A 235 21.27 -27.16 -23.55
CA ASN A 235 21.43 -25.79 -23.07
C ASN A 235 20.23 -24.98 -23.57
N SER A 236 19.02 -25.50 -23.31
CA SER A 236 17.82 -24.67 -23.31
C SER A 236 18.10 -23.55 -22.30
N PRO A 237 18.16 -22.27 -22.71
CA PRO A 237 18.26 -21.19 -21.75
C PRO A 237 17.13 -21.37 -20.73
N PRO A 238 17.34 -21.10 -19.43
CA PRO A 238 16.27 -21.14 -18.46
C PRO A 238 15.12 -20.35 -19.07
N MET A 239 13.93 -20.97 -19.19
CA MET A 239 12.73 -20.32 -19.69
C MET A 239 12.64 -19.01 -18.92
N GLN A 240 13.12 -17.93 -19.55
CA GLN A 240 12.82 -16.61 -19.09
C GLN A 240 11.33 -16.60 -19.32
N ILE A 241 10.58 -16.73 -18.22
CA ILE A 241 9.16 -16.41 -18.18
C ILE A 241 9.13 -14.97 -18.64
N GLN A 242 9.08 -14.81 -19.96
CA GLN A 242 9.07 -13.57 -20.67
C GLN A 242 7.85 -12.92 -20.11
N ARG A 243 8.06 -11.95 -19.20
CA ARG A 243 7.04 -11.34 -18.34
C ARG A 243 5.87 -11.04 -19.26
N ARG A 244 4.88 -11.95 -19.30
CA ARG A 244 3.62 -11.64 -19.93
C ARG A 244 3.16 -10.43 -19.16
N VAL A 245 2.89 -9.36 -19.88
CA VAL A 245 2.16 -8.23 -19.33
C VAL A 245 0.85 -8.85 -18.86
N TYR A 246 0.76 -9.12 -17.56
CA TYR A 246 -0.40 -9.79 -16.99
C TYR A 246 -1.53 -8.78 -17.11
N SER A 247 -2.56 -9.15 -17.85
CA SER A 247 -3.78 -8.35 -17.93
C SER A 247 -4.36 -8.18 -16.54
N VAL A 248 -4.88 -7.00 -16.24
CA VAL A 248 -5.52 -6.75 -14.94
C VAL A 248 -6.65 -7.76 -14.70
N PRO A 249 -6.64 -8.51 -13.59
CA PRO A 249 -7.64 -9.53 -13.33
C PRO A 249 -9.02 -8.89 -13.23
N SER A 250 -10.01 -9.56 -13.81
CA SER A 250 -11.38 -9.05 -13.79
C SER A 250 -11.98 -9.11 -12.38
N PRO A 251 -12.74 -8.09 -11.94
CA PRO A 251 -13.42 -8.16 -10.66
C PRO A 251 -14.36 -9.37 -10.54
N ILE A 252 -14.44 -9.94 -9.35
CA ILE A 252 -15.36 -10.99 -8.92
C ILE A 252 -16.06 -10.55 -7.62
N ILE A 253 -17.34 -10.92 -7.46
CA ILE A 253 -18.09 -10.73 -6.21
C ILE A 253 -18.19 -12.06 -5.47
N LEU A 254 -17.94 -12.02 -4.16
CA LEU A 254 -18.15 -13.11 -3.24
C LEU A 254 -19.17 -12.72 -2.15
N PRO A 255 -19.95 -13.68 -1.62
CA PRO A 255 -19.92 -15.10 -1.98
C PRO A 255 -20.58 -15.37 -3.33
N ASN A 256 -20.04 -16.32 -4.10
CA ASN A 256 -20.63 -16.76 -5.38
C ASN A 256 -21.79 -17.75 -5.14
N ARG A 257 -22.73 -17.40 -4.25
CA ARG A 257 -23.86 -18.24 -3.85
C ARG A 257 -25.15 -17.61 -4.35
N GLN A 258 -26.13 -18.45 -4.71
CA GLN A 258 -27.45 -17.98 -5.17
C GLN A 258 -28.28 -17.29 -4.07
N HIS A 259 -27.95 -17.54 -2.80
CA HIS A 259 -28.67 -16.98 -1.65
C HIS A 259 -27.83 -15.93 -0.92
N ILE A 260 -27.88 -14.70 -1.42
CA ILE A 260 -27.34 -13.53 -0.75
C ILE A 260 -28.45 -12.90 0.09
N THR A 261 -28.19 -12.71 1.39
CA THR A 261 -29.11 -12.07 2.33
C THR A 261 -28.56 -10.72 2.79
N THR A 262 -29.36 -9.94 3.52
CA THR A 262 -28.87 -8.69 4.15
C THR A 262 -27.77 -8.90 5.18
N ALA A 263 -27.60 -10.13 5.68
CA ALA A 263 -26.54 -10.51 6.61
C ALA A 263 -25.32 -11.11 5.89
N THR A 264 -25.35 -11.22 4.56
CA THR A 264 -24.27 -11.79 3.78
C THR A 264 -23.26 -10.70 3.41
N PRO A 265 -22.00 -10.77 3.87
CA PRO A 265 -20.99 -9.78 3.51
C PRO A 265 -20.60 -9.91 2.04
N ILE A 266 -20.72 -8.81 1.29
CA ILE A 266 -20.29 -8.70 -0.10
C ILE A 266 -18.81 -8.32 -0.14
N THR A 267 -18.00 -9.16 -0.76
CA THR A 267 -16.58 -8.91 -1.00
C THR A 267 -16.33 -8.77 -2.50
N ILE A 268 -15.54 -7.77 -2.90
CA ILE A 268 -15.07 -7.62 -4.27
C ILE A 268 -13.59 -7.98 -4.29
N LEU A 269 -13.21 -8.93 -5.15
CA LEU A 269 -11.80 -9.26 -5.41
C LEU A 269 -11.50 -9.01 -6.89
N ALA A 270 -10.24 -8.78 -7.20
CA ALA A 270 -9.73 -8.83 -8.56
C ALA A 270 -8.47 -9.68 -8.51
N VAL A 271 -8.66 -10.97 -8.76
CA VAL A 271 -7.63 -12.00 -8.58
C VAL A 271 -7.70 -13.02 -9.71
N GLU A 272 -6.54 -13.52 -10.11
CA GLU A 272 -6.40 -14.64 -11.02
C GLU A 272 -5.37 -15.64 -10.45
N TYR A 273 -5.54 -16.92 -10.80
CA TYR A 273 -4.59 -17.97 -10.47
C TYR A 273 -3.95 -18.48 -11.75
N ILE A 274 -2.63 -18.46 -11.81
CA ILE A 274 -1.84 -18.90 -12.96
C ILE A 274 -1.06 -20.14 -12.57
N ARG A 275 -1.17 -21.19 -13.37
CA ARG A 275 -0.39 -22.42 -13.22
C ARG A 275 1.07 -22.17 -13.55
N GLU A 276 1.98 -22.58 -12.66
CA GLU A 276 3.43 -22.37 -12.86
C GLU A 276 4.01 -23.18 -14.03
N ASP A 277 3.41 -24.31 -14.40
CA ASP A 277 3.96 -25.22 -15.41
C ASP A 277 3.72 -24.75 -16.85
N ASP A 278 2.50 -24.34 -17.18
CA ASP A 278 2.10 -23.95 -18.54
C ASP A 278 1.62 -22.49 -18.67
N GLY A 279 1.51 -21.77 -17.54
CA GLY A 279 1.03 -20.39 -17.53
C GLY A 279 -0.46 -20.26 -17.84
N SER A 280 -1.23 -21.35 -17.83
CA SER A 280 -2.69 -21.30 -17.99
C SER A 280 -3.36 -20.68 -16.77
N ILE A 281 -4.41 -19.91 -17.03
CA ILE A 281 -5.17 -19.19 -16.00
C ILE A 281 -6.37 -20.05 -15.61
N LEU A 282 -6.63 -20.19 -14.32
CA LEU A 282 -7.87 -20.80 -13.85
C LEU A 282 -9.06 -19.98 -14.32
N ASP A 283 -10.14 -20.67 -14.70
CA ASP A 283 -11.37 -19.98 -15.00
C ASP A 283 -11.91 -19.25 -13.74
N GLU A 284 -12.79 -18.31 -13.98
CA GLU A 284 -13.34 -17.45 -12.94
C GLU A 284 -14.10 -18.23 -11.85
N TYR A 285 -14.85 -19.27 -12.23
CA TYR A 285 -15.63 -20.05 -11.28
C TYR A 285 -14.71 -20.86 -10.36
N SER A 286 -13.69 -21.50 -10.93
CA SER A 286 -12.63 -22.16 -10.16
C SER A 286 -11.89 -21.17 -9.25
N THR A 287 -11.59 -19.97 -9.74
CA THR A 287 -10.95 -18.90 -8.95
C THR A 287 -11.80 -18.50 -7.74
N CYS A 288 -13.12 -18.35 -7.91
CA CYS A 288 -14.04 -18.08 -6.81
C CYS A 288 -14.03 -19.18 -5.74
N ILE A 289 -14.05 -20.46 -6.14
CA ILE A 289 -13.99 -21.60 -5.20
C ILE A 289 -12.70 -21.57 -4.38
N VAL A 290 -11.57 -21.31 -5.03
CA VAL A 290 -10.26 -21.25 -4.38
C VAL A 290 -10.22 -20.10 -3.37
N GLU A 291 -10.71 -18.91 -3.70
CA GLU A 291 -10.72 -17.77 -2.78
C GLU A 291 -11.68 -17.94 -1.60
N ASP A 292 -12.87 -18.49 -1.83
CA ASP A 292 -13.81 -18.77 -0.75
C ASP A 292 -13.19 -19.72 0.28
N ALA A 293 -12.58 -20.82 -0.17
CA ALA A 293 -11.92 -21.77 0.72
C ALA A 293 -10.65 -21.19 1.38
N ARG A 294 -9.90 -20.32 0.69
CA ARG A 294 -8.71 -19.66 1.26
C ARG A 294 -9.08 -18.75 2.43
N LYS A 295 -10.24 -18.08 2.37
CA LYS A 295 -10.74 -17.19 3.43
C LYS A 295 -11.20 -17.94 4.67
N GLU A 296 -11.72 -19.16 4.52
CA GLU A 296 -12.15 -19.99 5.66
C GLU A 296 -10.97 -20.42 6.55
N GLY A 297 -9.73 -20.35 6.04
CA GLY A 297 -8.51 -20.52 6.84
C GLY A 297 -8.25 -21.95 7.33
N VAL A 298 -9.02 -22.93 6.85
CA VAL A 298 -8.83 -24.35 7.16
C VAL A 298 -8.08 -25.02 6.01
N GLN A 299 -7.32 -26.10 6.30
CA GLN A 299 -6.74 -26.91 5.25
C GLN A 299 -7.86 -27.53 4.41
N HIS A 300 -7.99 -27.06 3.17
CA HIS A 300 -9.02 -27.51 2.26
C HIS A 300 -8.43 -28.31 1.11
N ARG A 301 -8.99 -29.51 0.90
CA ARG A 301 -8.91 -30.25 -0.35
C ARG A 301 -10.24 -30.04 -1.07
N LEU A 302 -10.21 -29.40 -2.22
CA LEU A 302 -11.39 -28.99 -2.99
C LEU A 302 -11.36 -29.68 -4.35
N THR A 303 -12.52 -30.05 -4.88
CA THR A 303 -12.62 -30.54 -6.25
C THR A 303 -13.21 -29.42 -7.13
N LEU A 304 -12.46 -29.01 -8.15
CA LEU A 304 -12.91 -28.04 -9.16
C LEU A 304 -13.87 -28.72 -10.16
N PRO A 305 -14.65 -27.94 -10.95
CA PRO A 305 -15.63 -28.50 -11.90
C PRO A 305 -15.04 -29.43 -12.97
N ASP A 306 -13.77 -29.20 -13.32
CA ASP A 306 -13.02 -30.02 -14.28
C ASP A 306 -12.52 -31.36 -13.67
N GLY A 307 -12.81 -31.60 -12.39
CA GLY A 307 -12.37 -32.76 -11.62
C GLY A 307 -10.95 -32.64 -11.05
N SER A 308 -10.24 -31.55 -11.31
CA SER A 308 -8.95 -31.27 -10.69
C SER A 308 -9.12 -31.01 -9.19
N ILE A 309 -8.09 -31.31 -8.40
CA ILE A 309 -8.14 -31.18 -6.95
C ILE A 309 -7.21 -30.05 -6.53
N VAL A 310 -7.75 -29.07 -5.79
CA VAL A 310 -6.96 -27.98 -5.21
C VAL A 310 -6.68 -28.26 -3.75
N HIS A 311 -5.42 -28.10 -3.35
CA HIS A 311 -4.95 -28.17 -1.97
C HIS A 311 -4.54 -26.77 -1.52
N ILE A 312 -5.13 -26.27 -0.44
CA ILE A 312 -4.80 -24.97 0.15
C ILE A 312 -4.08 -25.19 1.47
N HIS A 313 -2.83 -24.72 1.57
CA HIS A 313 -2.07 -24.79 2.82
C HIS A 313 -2.52 -23.68 3.78
N PRO A 314 -2.91 -24.01 5.04
CA PRO A 314 -3.51 -23.04 5.95
C PRO A 314 -2.52 -21.95 6.41
N ASN A 315 -1.23 -22.28 6.51
CA ASN A 315 -0.22 -21.37 7.05
C ASN A 315 0.44 -20.51 5.97
N THR A 316 0.73 -21.09 4.80
CA THR A 316 1.41 -20.38 3.71
C THR A 316 0.43 -19.73 2.74
N HIS A 317 -0.85 -20.12 2.79
CA HIS A 317 -1.86 -19.79 1.79
C HIS A 317 -1.45 -20.18 0.35
N GLU A 318 -0.48 -21.08 0.20
CA GLU A 318 -0.11 -21.65 -1.10
C GLU A 318 -1.22 -22.56 -1.59
N VAL A 319 -1.48 -22.47 -2.89
CA VAL A 319 -2.54 -23.20 -3.57
C VAL A 319 -1.91 -24.13 -4.58
N TRP A 320 -2.12 -25.43 -4.45
CA TRP A 320 -1.57 -26.45 -5.33
C TRP A 320 -2.69 -27.16 -6.09
N LEU A 321 -2.51 -27.37 -7.39
CA LEU A 321 -3.45 -28.04 -8.27
C LEU A 321 -2.94 -29.45 -8.62
N GLU A 322 -3.68 -30.47 -8.20
CA GLU A 322 -3.49 -31.86 -8.57
C GLU A 322 -4.42 -32.19 -9.75
N ASN A 323 -3.84 -32.39 -10.93
CA ASN A 323 -4.58 -32.77 -12.14
C ASN A 323 -4.93 -34.27 -12.09
N TYR A 324 -6.14 -34.65 -12.53
CA TYR A 324 -6.56 -36.04 -12.60
C TYR A 324 -5.62 -36.95 -13.42
N ARG A 325 -4.91 -36.38 -14.40
CA ARG A 325 -3.93 -37.11 -15.23
C ARG A 325 -2.59 -37.35 -14.55
N ASN A 326 -2.23 -36.56 -13.54
CA ASN A 326 -0.86 -36.51 -13.01
C ASN A 326 -0.83 -36.32 -11.49
N LYS A 327 -1.39 -37.27 -10.75
CA LYS A 327 -1.52 -37.24 -9.28
C LYS A 327 -0.20 -37.07 -8.53
N ASN A 328 0.92 -37.48 -9.14
CA ASN A 328 2.23 -37.51 -8.48
C ASN A 328 2.99 -36.18 -8.54
N ASN A 329 2.47 -35.18 -9.26
CA ASN A 329 3.17 -33.90 -9.41
C ASN A 329 2.17 -32.73 -9.36
N PRO A 330 1.77 -32.28 -8.16
CA PRO A 330 0.90 -31.12 -8.02
C PRO A 330 1.60 -29.86 -8.54
N VAL A 331 0.85 -28.99 -9.20
CA VAL A 331 1.34 -27.75 -9.79
C VAL A 331 1.01 -26.58 -8.88
N LEU A 332 1.98 -25.74 -8.56
CA LEU A 332 1.74 -24.52 -7.78
C LEU A 332 0.90 -23.52 -8.60
N LEU A 333 -0.14 -22.98 -7.99
CA LEU A 333 -0.95 -21.89 -8.53
C LEU A 333 -0.46 -20.56 -7.95
N ARG A 334 0.10 -19.71 -8.80
CA ARG A 334 0.46 -18.33 -8.43
C ARG A 334 -0.76 -17.45 -8.43
N ARG A 335 -0.98 -16.78 -7.31
CA ARG A 335 -2.06 -15.82 -7.11
C ARG A 335 -1.60 -14.42 -7.54
N TYR A 336 -2.32 -13.80 -8.45
CA TYR A 336 -2.09 -12.42 -8.91
C TYR A 336 -3.30 -11.55 -8.60
N THR A 337 -3.08 -10.35 -8.05
CA THR A 337 -4.16 -9.41 -7.72
C THR A 337 -3.95 -8.07 -8.40
N ALA A 338 -5.05 -7.38 -8.69
CA ALA A 338 -4.99 -5.96 -9.04
C ALA A 338 -4.54 -5.11 -7.85
N ASP A 339 -3.91 -3.97 -8.12
CA ASP A 339 -3.41 -3.07 -7.07
C ASP A 339 -4.55 -2.29 -6.42
N VAL A 340 -5.52 -1.90 -7.25
CA VAL A 340 -6.64 -1.06 -6.84
C VAL A 340 -7.93 -1.68 -7.35
N VAL A 341 -8.92 -1.75 -6.46
CA VAL A 341 -10.29 -2.14 -6.79
C VAL A 341 -11.21 -1.01 -6.35
N ARG A 342 -12.05 -0.55 -7.27
CA ARG A 342 -13.10 0.44 -7.03
C ARG A 342 -14.45 -0.16 -7.36
N PHE A 343 -15.49 0.37 -6.75
CA PHE A 343 -16.85 -0.07 -7.03
C PHE A 343 -17.83 1.09 -6.94
N THR A 344 -19.00 0.89 -7.53
CA THR A 344 -20.15 1.76 -7.35
C THR A 344 -21.42 0.91 -7.29
N ILE A 345 -22.39 1.40 -6.53
CA ILE A 345 -23.70 0.78 -6.35
C ILE A 345 -24.69 1.70 -7.06
N ASP A 346 -25.48 1.12 -7.95
CA ASP A 346 -26.46 1.79 -8.81
C ASP A 346 -25.85 2.44 -10.07
N SER A 347 -26.59 2.37 -11.19
CA SER A 347 -26.08 2.74 -12.53
C SER A 347 -26.48 4.15 -12.96
N GLY A 348 -26.86 5.01 -12.01
CA GLY A 348 -27.18 6.41 -12.30
C GLY A 348 -25.98 7.14 -12.89
N PRO A 349 -26.18 8.19 -13.72
CA PRO A 349 -25.09 8.99 -14.28
C PRO A 349 -24.22 9.67 -13.20
N ASN A 350 -24.73 9.76 -11.98
CA ASN A 350 -24.05 10.34 -10.81
C ASN A 350 -23.48 9.27 -9.87
N ALA A 351 -23.34 8.02 -10.33
CA ALA A 351 -22.78 6.94 -9.53
C ALA A 351 -21.32 7.25 -9.17
N GLN A 352 -21.06 7.48 -7.87
CA GLN A 352 -19.73 7.79 -7.38
C GLN A 352 -18.94 6.49 -7.21
N TRP A 353 -17.74 6.43 -7.80
CA TRP A 353 -16.80 5.34 -7.59
C TRP A 353 -16.14 5.46 -6.22
N GLN A 354 -16.19 4.38 -5.46
CA GLN A 354 -15.60 4.26 -4.13
C GLN A 354 -14.46 3.25 -4.15
N LEU A 355 -13.40 3.51 -3.37
CA LEU A 355 -12.31 2.55 -3.21
C LEU A 355 -12.80 1.37 -2.34
N TYR A 356 -12.63 0.15 -2.83
CA TYR A 356 -12.96 -1.04 -2.05
C TYR A 356 -11.90 -1.29 -0.98
N ARG A 357 -12.30 -1.29 0.29
CA ARG A 357 -11.40 -1.50 1.45
C ARG A 357 -11.77 -2.72 2.29
N HIS A 358 -13.06 -2.98 2.43
CA HIS A 358 -13.59 -4.08 3.25
C HIS A 358 -14.93 -4.55 2.70
N ALA A 359 -15.37 -5.72 3.16
CA ALA A 359 -16.69 -6.22 2.81
C ALA A 359 -17.79 -5.26 3.30
N PHE A 360 -18.91 -5.21 2.57
CA PHE A 360 -20.07 -4.39 2.91
C PHE A 360 -21.36 -5.20 2.79
N TYR A 361 -22.45 -4.66 3.34
CA TYR A 361 -23.76 -5.32 3.34
C TYR A 361 -24.72 -4.52 2.47
N LEU A 362 -25.60 -5.22 1.76
CA LEU A 362 -26.62 -4.63 0.92
C LEU A 362 -28.00 -4.81 1.57
N PRO A 363 -28.88 -3.78 1.56
CA PRO A 363 -30.26 -3.92 2.02
C PRO A 363 -31.05 -4.88 1.14
N THR A 364 -32.25 -5.26 1.57
CA THR A 364 -33.20 -6.01 0.71
C THR A 364 -33.50 -5.21 -0.56
N GLY A 365 -33.48 -5.86 -1.71
CA GLY A 365 -33.69 -5.21 -3.01
C GLY A 365 -32.81 -5.79 -4.11
N ARG A 366 -32.96 -5.23 -5.31
CA ARG A 366 -32.13 -5.55 -6.47
C ARG A 366 -31.10 -4.46 -6.66
N TRP A 367 -29.83 -4.84 -6.65
CA TRP A 367 -28.70 -3.93 -6.74
C TRP A 367 -27.89 -4.21 -7.99
N CYS A 368 -27.53 -3.15 -8.71
CA CYS A 368 -26.54 -3.20 -9.77
C CYS A 368 -25.21 -2.74 -9.20
N LEU A 369 -24.26 -3.67 -9.03
CA LEU A 369 -22.91 -3.35 -8.62
C LEU A 369 -22.01 -3.26 -9.84
N ARG A 370 -21.23 -2.20 -9.97
CA ARG A 370 -20.14 -2.14 -10.94
C ARG A 370 -18.82 -2.11 -10.17
N ALA A 371 -17.85 -2.93 -10.59
CA ALA A 371 -16.51 -2.92 -10.04
C ALA A 371 -15.49 -2.69 -11.16
N GLU A 372 -14.39 -2.06 -10.80
CA GLU A 372 -13.25 -1.78 -11.68
C GLU A 372 -11.98 -2.14 -10.92
N ALA A 373 -11.09 -2.85 -11.59
CA ALA A 373 -9.77 -3.21 -11.11
C ALA A 373 -8.72 -2.52 -11.98
N SER A 374 -7.63 -2.06 -11.39
CA SER A 374 -6.52 -1.44 -12.12
C SER A 374 -5.17 -1.86 -11.57
N HIS A 375 -4.18 -1.91 -12.45
CA HIS A 375 -2.76 -2.13 -12.09
C HIS A 375 -1.95 -0.90 -12.52
N TYR A 376 -1.04 -0.47 -11.65
CA TYR A 376 -0.08 0.59 -11.97
C TYR A 376 1.12 -0.04 -12.65
N GLN A 377 1.11 -0.02 -13.99
CA GLN A 377 2.30 -0.41 -14.72
C GLN A 377 3.27 0.77 -14.70
N GLU A 378 4.33 0.65 -13.90
CA GLU A 378 5.45 1.60 -13.97
C GLU A 378 6.08 1.44 -15.36
N GLY A 379 5.84 2.42 -16.23
CA GLY A 379 6.35 2.42 -17.60
C GLY A 379 7.87 2.35 -17.59
N LYS A 380 8.44 1.18 -17.91
CA LYS A 380 9.88 0.99 -18.11
C LYS A 380 10.31 1.43 -19.51
N ASP A 381 9.66 2.42 -20.09
CA ASP A 381 10.16 3.06 -21.30
C ASP A 381 11.42 3.84 -20.93
N GLN A 382 12.57 3.17 -21.02
CA GLN A 382 13.91 3.75 -20.80
C GLN A 382 14.12 5.03 -21.64
N TYR A 383 13.39 5.18 -22.74
CA TYR A 383 13.41 6.38 -23.56
C TYR A 383 12.67 7.57 -22.94
N GLN A 384 11.58 7.35 -22.21
CA GLN A 384 10.81 8.45 -21.59
C GLN A 384 11.42 8.94 -20.27
N ARG A 385 12.14 8.07 -19.54
CA ARG A 385 12.90 8.49 -18.34
C ARG A 385 13.93 9.58 -18.63
N LYS A 386 14.47 9.67 -19.86
CA LYS A 386 15.39 10.76 -20.25
C LYS A 386 14.73 12.14 -20.36
N GLN A 387 13.40 12.21 -20.41
CA GLN A 387 12.68 13.49 -20.47
C GLN A 387 12.01 13.89 -19.14
N GLY A 388 12.27 13.17 -18.04
CA GLY A 388 11.72 13.51 -16.72
C GLY A 388 10.19 13.42 -16.62
N ARG A 389 9.53 12.74 -17.57
CA ARG A 389 8.10 12.44 -17.49
C ARG A 389 7.92 10.97 -17.15
N GLU A 390 7.46 10.73 -15.93
CA GLU A 390 6.95 9.43 -15.53
C GLU A 390 5.59 9.23 -16.20
N SER A 391 5.55 8.37 -17.22
CA SER A 391 4.30 7.97 -17.87
C SER A 391 3.80 6.69 -17.22
N TYR A 392 2.70 6.79 -16.49
CA TYR A 392 2.00 5.63 -15.91
C TYR A 392 0.90 5.21 -16.89
N SER A 393 0.96 3.97 -17.38
CA SER A 393 -0.19 3.36 -18.06
C SER A 393 -1.03 2.63 -17.02
N ILE A 394 -2.29 3.03 -16.91
CA ILE A 394 -3.27 2.35 -16.07
C ILE A 394 -4.06 1.41 -16.97
N GLU A 395 -3.80 0.11 -16.84
CA GLU A 395 -4.70 -0.89 -17.40
C GLU A 395 -5.88 -1.07 -16.44
N THR A 396 -7.09 -1.21 -17.00
CA THR A 396 -8.33 -1.34 -16.22
C THR A 396 -9.16 -2.52 -16.73
N SER A 397 -9.80 -3.24 -15.81
CA SER A 397 -10.82 -4.24 -16.10
C SER A 397 -12.08 -3.93 -15.29
N SER A 398 -13.25 -4.00 -15.92
CA SER A 398 -14.51 -3.63 -15.26
C SER A 398 -15.59 -4.68 -15.43
N ARG A 399 -16.51 -4.74 -14.47
CA ARG A 399 -17.60 -5.71 -14.47
C ARG A 399 -18.84 -5.21 -13.79
N VAL A 400 -20.00 -5.65 -14.28
CA VAL A 400 -21.31 -5.36 -13.71
C VAL A 400 -21.92 -6.65 -13.17
N PHE A 401 -22.49 -6.56 -11.98
CA PHE A 401 -23.13 -7.66 -11.27
C PHE A 401 -24.54 -7.22 -10.86
N THR A 402 -25.47 -8.16 -10.92
CA THR A 402 -26.82 -7.96 -10.36
C THR A 402 -26.95 -8.83 -9.13
N VAL A 403 -27.29 -8.23 -8.00
CA VAL A 403 -27.49 -8.93 -6.73
C VAL A 403 -28.94 -8.73 -6.31
N ASP A 404 -29.68 -9.82 -6.11
CA ASP A 404 -31.07 -9.80 -5.64
C ASP A 404 -31.12 -10.31 -4.20
N ILE A 405 -31.60 -9.46 -3.28
CA ILE A 405 -31.67 -9.75 -1.85
C ILE A 405 -33.14 -9.81 -1.44
N PRO A 406 -33.69 -11.03 -1.20
CA PRO A 406 -35.11 -11.21 -0.95
C PRO A 406 -35.54 -10.53 0.36
N SER A 407 -36.75 -9.95 0.36
CA SER A 407 -37.35 -9.42 1.58
C SER A 407 -37.85 -10.56 2.47
N ARG A 408 -37.61 -10.45 3.78
CA ARG A 408 -37.91 -11.50 4.78
C ARG A 408 -39.41 -11.78 4.99
N ASN A 409 -40.31 -11.02 4.33
CA ASN A 409 -41.74 -10.97 4.62
C ASN A 409 -42.62 -11.55 3.51
N ARG A 410 -42.42 -12.82 3.16
CA ARG A 410 -43.43 -13.62 2.44
C ARG A 410 -43.42 -15.06 2.95
N ASN A 411 -43.97 -15.27 4.14
CA ASN A 411 -44.57 -16.54 4.56
C ASN A 411 -45.92 -16.24 5.16
#